data_AF-A0A6S6S223-F1
#
_entry.id   AF-A0A6S6S223-F1
#
_cell.length_a   1.000
_cell.length_b   1.000
_cell.length_c   1.000
_cell.angle_alpha   90.00
_cell.angle_beta   90.00
_cell.angle_gamma   90.00
#
_symmetry.space_group_name_H-M   'P 1'
#
loop_
_entity.id
_entity.type
_entity.pdbx_description
1 polymer ?
#
loop_
_entity_poly.entity_id
_entity_poly.type
_entity_poly.pdbx_seq_one_letter_code
_entity_poly.pdbx_strand_id
1 'polypeptide(L)'
;MQYCSSCGKQIPNEIKFCPHCGAEVYQNVTQPSEPIEKPMIDDRARRLPNATIGIYFMLNVILTMWSPYNDEIIGIFIYTWIVLAIIFIRKNKDKPFNWLLNIFVSLQAILVFATAMMTLEYVTNGADSIPAIIQLGLLTLLFITIGVLLYKGNRKPS
;
A
#
# COMPACT_ATOMS: atom_id res chain seq x y z
N MET A 1 -12.31 32.64 -41.64
CA MET A 1 -10.89 32.88 -41.97
C MET A 1 -10.15 33.24 -40.70
N GLN A 2 -8.90 32.79 -40.56
CA GLN A 2 -8.02 33.09 -39.42
C GLN A 2 -6.66 33.58 -39.95
N TYR A 3 -5.81 34.14 -39.10
CA TYR A 3 -4.46 34.58 -39.48
C TYR A 3 -3.42 33.68 -38.83
N CYS A 4 -2.36 33.36 -39.56
CA CYS A 4 -1.25 32.58 -39.01
C CYS A 4 -0.51 33.39 -37.95
N SER A 5 -0.41 32.86 -36.73
CA SER A 5 0.31 33.50 -35.62
C SER A 5 1.82 33.68 -35.87
N SER A 6 2.38 32.94 -36.84
CA SER A 6 3.82 32.94 -37.13
C SER A 6 4.21 33.90 -38.26
N CYS A 7 3.38 34.04 -39.31
CA CYS A 7 3.69 34.92 -40.45
C CYS A 7 2.68 36.04 -40.72
N GLY A 8 1.56 36.09 -39.97
CA GLY A 8 0.54 37.13 -40.10
C GLY A 8 -0.33 37.05 -41.36
N LYS A 9 -0.15 36.04 -42.22
CA LYS A 9 -0.96 35.87 -43.44
C LYS A 9 -2.30 35.21 -43.16
N GLN A 10 -3.30 35.59 -43.93
CA GLN A 10 -4.64 35.02 -43.85
C GLN A 10 -4.64 33.57 -44.33
N ILE A 11 -5.30 32.70 -43.59
CA ILE A 11 -5.38 31.27 -43.85
C ILE A 11 -6.82 30.75 -43.66
N PRO A 12 -7.21 29.65 -44.33
CA PRO A 12 -8.49 29.01 -44.12
C PRO A 12 -8.66 28.50 -42.68
N ASN A 13 -9.90 28.47 -42.21
CA ASN A 13 -10.27 27.70 -41.02
C ASN A 13 -10.17 26.22 -41.47
N GLU A 14 -9.56 25.31 -40.70
CA GLU A 14 -9.32 23.88 -41.07
C GLU A 14 -8.04 23.51 -41.85
N ILE A 15 -6.93 24.25 -41.71
CA ILE A 15 -5.61 23.79 -42.16
C ILE A 15 -4.70 23.39 -40.99
N LYS A 16 -3.91 22.33 -41.16
CA LYS A 16 -2.94 21.85 -40.15
C LYS A 16 -1.60 22.61 -40.21
N PHE A 17 -1.21 23.08 -41.39
CA PHE A 17 0.05 23.79 -41.62
C PHE A 17 -0.20 25.02 -42.51
N CYS A 18 0.43 26.14 -42.18
CA CYS A 18 0.34 27.36 -42.97
C CYS A 18 1.02 27.17 -44.35
N PRO A 19 0.32 27.38 -45.49
CA PRO A 19 0.89 27.20 -46.82
C PRO A 19 1.95 28.25 -47.18
N HIS A 20 2.09 29.31 -46.40
CA HIS A 20 3.03 30.40 -46.69
C HIS A 20 4.35 30.33 -45.93
N CYS A 21 4.37 29.72 -44.74
CA CYS A 21 5.58 29.63 -43.91
C CYS A 21 5.86 28.23 -43.36
N GLY A 22 4.94 27.27 -43.54
CA GLY A 22 5.09 25.89 -43.06
C GLY A 22 4.79 25.70 -41.56
N ALA A 23 4.47 26.76 -40.82
CA ALA A 23 4.18 26.65 -39.38
C ALA A 23 2.91 25.85 -39.11
N GLU A 24 2.93 25.00 -38.08
CA GLU A 24 1.76 24.27 -37.58
C GLU A 24 0.70 25.24 -37.05
N VAL A 25 -0.56 25.00 -37.45
CA VAL A 25 -1.73 25.77 -37.02
C VAL A 25 -2.52 24.88 -36.07
N TYR A 26 -2.51 25.24 -34.78
CA TYR A 26 -3.32 24.56 -33.77
C TYR A 26 -4.80 24.84 -34.03
N GLN A 27 -5.45 23.89 -34.71
CA GLN A 27 -6.90 23.89 -34.86
C GLN A 27 -7.50 23.52 -33.49
N ASN A 28 -8.17 24.47 -32.83
CA ASN A 28 -9.14 24.14 -31.79
C ASN A 28 -10.35 23.49 -32.47
N VAL A 29 -10.19 22.25 -32.90
CA VAL A 29 -11.33 21.42 -33.29
C VAL A 29 -12.07 21.17 -31.99
N THR A 30 -13.18 21.89 -31.80
CA THR A 30 -14.21 21.52 -30.83
C THR A 30 -14.76 20.18 -31.27
N GLN A 31 -14.05 19.10 -30.92
CA GLN A 31 -14.65 17.78 -30.83
C GLN A 31 -15.78 17.95 -29.80
N PRO A 32 -17.02 17.55 -30.12
CA PRO A 32 -18.02 17.32 -29.08
C PRO A 32 -17.39 16.30 -28.13
N SER A 33 -16.92 16.76 -26.96
CA SER A 33 -16.46 15.85 -25.92
C SER A 33 -17.71 15.14 -25.43
N GLU A 34 -17.91 13.94 -25.96
CA GLU A 34 -18.71 12.90 -25.32
C GLU A 34 -18.40 12.97 -23.82
N PRO A 35 -19.41 13.08 -22.94
CA PRO A 35 -19.18 13.25 -21.51
C PRO A 35 -18.21 12.16 -21.08
N ILE A 36 -17.04 12.56 -20.58
CA ILE A 36 -16.07 11.63 -20.02
C ILE A 36 -16.77 11.03 -18.80
N GLU A 37 -17.46 9.92 -19.01
CA GLU A 37 -17.94 9.07 -17.95
C GLU A 37 -16.67 8.61 -17.25
N LYS A 38 -16.41 9.19 -16.07
CA LYS A 38 -15.34 8.72 -15.19
C LYS A 38 -15.49 7.20 -15.13
N PRO A 39 -14.44 6.41 -15.42
CA PRO A 39 -14.53 4.98 -15.23
C PRO A 39 -15.02 4.77 -13.81
N MET A 40 -16.13 4.06 -13.68
CA MET A 40 -16.71 3.69 -12.39
C MET A 40 -15.67 2.80 -11.72
N ILE A 41 -14.79 3.42 -10.93
CA ILE A 41 -13.75 2.72 -10.18
C ILE A 41 -14.52 1.82 -9.23
N ASP A 42 -14.40 0.50 -9.41
CA ASP A 42 -14.97 -0.49 -8.50
C ASP A 42 -14.36 -0.26 -7.12
N ASP A 43 -15.09 0.45 -6.25
CA ASP A 43 -14.70 0.73 -4.87
C ASP A 43 -14.46 -0.55 -4.05
N ARG A 44 -14.87 -1.73 -4.56
CA ARG A 44 -14.51 -3.02 -3.94
C ARG A 44 -13.02 -3.33 -4.07
N ALA A 45 -12.35 -2.93 -5.14
CA ALA A 45 -10.91 -3.17 -5.33
C ALA A 45 -10.04 -2.33 -4.36
N ARG A 46 -10.59 -1.24 -3.80
CA ARG A 46 -9.89 -0.34 -2.86
C ARG A 46 -10.15 -0.66 -1.39
N ARG A 47 -11.01 -1.63 -1.07
CA ARG A 47 -11.08 -2.16 0.30
C ARG A 47 -9.88 -3.07 0.51
N LEU A 48 -8.91 -2.61 1.29
CA LEU A 48 -7.96 -3.51 1.94
C LEU A 48 -8.78 -4.66 2.55
N PRO A 49 -8.54 -5.93 2.18
CA PRO A 49 -9.44 -6.99 2.56
C PRO A 49 -9.44 -7.06 4.08
N ASN A 50 -10.59 -6.78 4.72
CA ASN A 50 -10.76 -6.87 6.17
C ASN A 50 -10.22 -8.21 6.72
N ALA A 51 -10.21 -9.24 5.86
CA ALA A 51 -9.56 -10.52 6.10
C ALA A 51 -8.05 -10.41 6.43
N THR A 52 -7.23 -9.63 5.72
CA THR A 52 -5.79 -9.52 6.01
C THR A 52 -5.52 -8.81 7.34
N ILE A 53 -6.27 -7.74 7.66
CA ILE A 53 -6.19 -7.08 8.97
C ILE A 53 -6.65 -8.05 10.07
N GLY A 54 -7.73 -8.79 9.83
CA GLY A 54 -8.25 -9.80 10.76
C GLY A 54 -7.25 -10.92 11.03
N ILE A 55 -6.63 -11.47 9.99
CA ILE A 55 -5.57 -12.49 10.12
C ILE A 55 -4.39 -11.93 10.91
N TYR A 56 -3.92 -10.72 10.58
CA TYR A 56 -2.85 -10.06 11.33
C TYR A 56 -3.20 -9.91 12.82
N PHE A 57 -4.40 -9.44 13.16
CA PHE A 57 -4.83 -9.31 14.56
C PHE A 57 -4.89 -10.68 15.25
N MET A 58 -5.52 -11.67 14.61
CA MET A 58 -5.62 -13.03 15.16
C MET A 58 -4.25 -13.64 15.44
N LEU A 59 -3.28 -13.48 14.52
CA LEU A 59 -1.91 -13.98 14.72
C LEU A 59 -1.22 -13.34 15.92
N ASN A 60 -1.40 -12.03 16.13
CA ASN A 60 -0.82 -11.35 17.30
C ASN A 60 -1.50 -11.76 18.61
N VAL A 61 -2.80 -12.03 18.62
CA VAL A 61 -3.52 -12.57 19.79
C VAL A 61 -3.03 -13.98 20.12
N ILE A 62 -2.89 -14.84 19.11
CA ILE A 62 -2.37 -16.19 19.31
C ILE A 62 -0.93 -16.14 19.84
N LEU A 63 -0.07 -15.30 19.25
CA LEU A 63 1.32 -15.13 19.68
C LEU A 63 1.43 -14.70 21.15
N THR A 64 0.58 -13.77 21.59
CA THR A 64 0.57 -13.29 22.97
C THR A 64 -0.01 -14.28 23.97
N MET A 65 -1.04 -15.04 23.59
CA MET A 65 -1.58 -16.12 24.44
C MET A 65 -0.57 -17.25 24.65
N TRP A 66 0.27 -17.53 23.65
CA TRP A 66 1.21 -18.64 23.68
C TRP A 66 2.50 -18.33 24.45
N SER A 67 2.81 -17.05 24.64
CA SER A 67 4.06 -16.62 25.27
C SER A 67 3.84 -15.36 26.13
N PRO A 68 3.11 -15.49 27.26
CA PRO A 68 2.64 -14.34 28.05
C PRO A 68 3.72 -13.65 28.92
N TYR A 69 4.99 -14.04 28.84
CA TYR A 69 6.04 -13.59 29.79
C TYR A 69 7.37 -13.14 29.15
N ASN A 70 7.38 -12.82 27.85
CA ASN A 70 8.57 -12.28 27.19
C ASN A 70 8.40 -10.78 26.94
N ASP A 71 9.33 -9.97 27.44
CA ASP A 71 9.31 -8.51 27.26
C ASP A 71 9.30 -8.10 25.78
N GLU A 72 9.90 -8.92 24.91
CA GLU A 72 9.88 -8.72 23.45
C GLU A 72 8.47 -8.85 22.86
N ILE A 73 7.64 -9.74 23.42
CA ILE A 73 6.28 -10.03 22.94
C ILE A 73 5.30 -8.94 23.38
N ILE A 74 5.53 -8.35 24.55
CA ILE A 74 4.81 -7.16 25.01
C ILE A 74 5.04 -6.01 24.02
N GLY A 75 6.27 -5.83 23.54
CA GLY A 75 6.61 -4.87 22.49
C GLY A 75 5.77 -5.08 21.22
N ILE A 76 5.75 -6.31 20.70
CA ILE A 76 4.96 -6.66 19.49
C ILE A 76 3.48 -6.34 19.67
N PHE A 77 2.91 -6.63 20.84
CA PHE A 77 1.51 -6.33 21.15
C PHE A 77 1.22 -4.83 21.13
N ILE A 78 2.08 -4.01 21.74
CA ILE A 78 1.94 -2.54 21.74
C ILE A 78 1.95 -2.01 20.30
N TYR A 79 2.87 -2.51 19.45
CA TYR A 79 2.89 -2.14 18.03
C TYR A 79 1.60 -2.50 17.31
N THR A 80 1.02 -3.68 17.59
CA THR A 80 -0.26 -4.09 17.02
C THR A 80 -1.40 -3.15 17.41
N TRP A 81 -1.50 -2.72 18.66
CA TRP A 81 -2.52 -1.75 19.08
C TRP A 81 -2.35 -0.40 18.39
N ILE A 82 -1.11 0.08 18.24
CA ILE A 82 -0.81 1.34 17.54
C ILE A 82 -1.20 1.25 16.07
N VAL A 83 -0.81 0.18 15.37
CA VAL A 83 -1.14 -0.06 13.96
C VAL A 83 -2.66 -0.08 13.77
N LEU A 84 -3.40 -0.80 14.64
CA LEU A 84 -4.86 -0.86 14.59
C LEU A 84 -5.51 0.50 14.87
N ALA A 85 -5.00 1.27 15.83
CA ALA A 85 -5.50 2.60 16.12
C ALA A 85 -5.32 3.55 14.93
N ILE A 86 -4.15 3.52 14.27
CA ILE A 86 -3.88 4.33 13.07
C ILE A 86 -4.82 3.91 11.92
N ILE A 87 -5.01 2.60 11.72
CA ILE A 87 -5.95 2.08 10.70
C ILE A 87 -7.38 2.54 11.02
N PHE A 88 -7.80 2.46 12.28
CA PHE A 88 -9.14 2.84 12.72
C PHE A 88 -9.41 4.34 12.50
N ILE A 89 -8.48 5.20 12.92
CA ILE A 89 -8.58 6.67 12.73
C ILE A 89 -8.63 7.02 11.23
N ARG A 90 -7.96 6.24 10.38
CA ARG A 90 -7.83 6.52 8.94
C ARG A 90 -8.74 5.69 8.05
N LYS A 91 -9.70 4.96 8.63
CA LYS A 91 -10.66 4.10 7.91
C LYS A 91 -11.45 4.86 6.83
N ASN A 92 -11.70 6.16 7.03
CA ASN A 92 -12.48 7.00 6.12
C ASN A 92 -11.61 7.78 5.12
N LYS A 93 -10.30 7.50 5.03
CA LYS A 93 -9.40 8.13 4.06
C LYS A 93 -9.15 7.20 2.87
N ASP A 94 -8.95 7.77 1.68
CA ASP A 94 -8.71 7.02 0.44
C ASP A 94 -7.51 6.07 0.50
N LYS A 95 -6.55 6.37 1.39
CA LYS A 95 -5.32 5.58 1.62
C LYS A 95 -5.06 5.43 3.13
N PRO A 96 -5.53 4.34 3.76
CA PRO A 96 -5.29 4.08 5.19
C PRO A 96 -3.81 3.81 5.48
N PHE A 97 -3.05 3.32 4.49
CA PHE A 97 -1.59 3.19 4.55
C PHE A 97 -0.94 4.49 4.08
N ASN A 98 -0.43 5.28 5.03
CA ASN A 98 0.50 6.38 4.74
C ASN A 98 1.92 5.94 5.06
N TRP A 99 2.86 6.81 4.72
CA TRP A 99 4.26 6.69 5.11
C TRP A 99 4.44 6.40 6.61
N LEU A 100 3.63 7.01 7.50
CA LEU A 100 3.70 6.76 8.94
C LEU A 100 3.32 5.31 9.33
N LEU A 101 2.19 4.79 8.83
CA LEU A 101 1.78 3.41 9.08
C LEU A 101 2.81 2.43 8.53
N ASN A 102 3.38 2.73 7.35
CA ASN A 102 4.44 1.93 6.77
C ASN A 102 5.67 1.88 7.68
N ILE A 103 6.04 3.00 8.32
CA ILE A 103 7.15 3.02 9.29
C ILE A 103 6.85 2.11 10.47
N PHE A 104 5.68 2.26 11.11
CA PHE A 104 5.32 1.44 12.27
C PHE A 104 5.27 -0.05 11.94
N VAL A 105 4.68 -0.41 10.79
CA VAL A 105 4.59 -1.79 10.34
C VAL A 105 5.97 -2.35 9.97
N SER A 106 6.86 -1.53 9.39
CA SER A 106 8.24 -1.93 9.09
C SER A 106 9.06 -2.13 10.37
N LEU A 107 8.86 -1.26 11.36
CA LEU A 107 9.51 -1.38 12.66
C LEU A 107 9.05 -2.65 13.39
N GLN A 108 7.77 -2.99 13.30
CA GLN A 108 7.25 -4.27 13.79
C GLN A 108 7.88 -5.47 13.05
N ALA A 109 8.08 -5.38 11.73
CA ALA A 109 8.73 -6.45 10.96
C ALA A 109 10.16 -6.71 11.46
N ILE A 110 10.91 -5.64 11.78
CA ILE A 110 12.27 -5.74 12.33
C ILE A 110 12.23 -6.44 13.70
N LEU A 111 11.29 -6.07 14.57
CA LEU A 111 11.14 -6.71 15.88
C LEU A 111 10.80 -8.19 15.76
N VAL A 112 9.83 -8.53 14.91
CA VAL A 112 9.45 -9.93 14.65
C VAL A 112 10.64 -10.73 14.12
N PHE A 113 11.43 -10.15 13.22
CA PHE A 113 12.63 -10.79 12.69
C PHE A 113 13.69 -11.01 13.78
N ALA A 114 13.96 -10.01 14.62
CA ALA A 114 14.90 -10.13 15.73
C ALA A 114 14.48 -11.26 16.70
N THR A 115 13.21 -11.29 17.11
CA THR A 115 12.68 -12.35 17.98
C THR A 115 12.71 -13.71 17.31
N ALA A 116 12.46 -13.79 16.00
CA ALA A 116 12.54 -15.05 15.25
C ALA A 116 13.97 -15.60 15.22
N MET A 117 14.98 -14.74 15.01
CA MET A 117 16.39 -15.16 15.05
C MET A 117 16.81 -15.66 16.42
N MET A 118 16.39 -14.98 17.49
CA MET A 118 16.63 -15.43 18.86
C MET A 118 15.96 -16.79 19.14
N THR A 119 14.71 -16.96 18.69
CA THR A 119 13.98 -18.23 18.84
C THR A 119 14.63 -19.34 18.01
N LEU A 120 15.14 -19.03 16.81
CA LEU A 120 15.84 -19.98 15.96
C LEU A 120 17.12 -20.47 16.64
N GLU A 121 17.94 -19.57 17.21
CA GLU A 121 19.13 -19.95 17.96
C GLU A 121 18.80 -20.89 19.13
N TYR A 122 17.76 -20.54 19.91
CA TYR A 122 17.28 -21.37 21.01
C TYR A 122 16.92 -22.79 20.54
N VAL A 123 16.19 -22.92 19.43
CA VAL A 123 15.84 -24.24 18.84
C VAL A 123 17.11 -24.97 18.38
N THR A 124 18.01 -24.31 17.64
CA THR A 124 19.20 -24.98 17.07
C THR A 124 20.20 -25.47 18.11
N ASN A 125 20.21 -24.89 19.32
CA ASN A 125 21.07 -25.31 20.41
C ASN A 125 20.57 -26.55 21.17
N GLY A 126 19.53 -27.23 20.65
CA GLY A 126 19.00 -28.46 21.23
C GLY A 126 18.06 -28.23 22.42
N ALA A 127 17.61 -26.99 22.64
CA ALA A 127 16.52 -26.69 23.58
C ALA A 127 15.16 -26.94 22.91
N ASP A 128 14.99 -28.13 22.33
CA ASP A 128 13.85 -28.57 21.53
C ASP A 128 12.59 -28.78 22.39
N SER A 129 12.08 -27.69 22.92
CA SER A 129 10.72 -27.63 23.42
C SER A 129 9.80 -27.46 22.20
N ILE A 130 8.82 -28.36 22.05
CA ILE A 130 7.69 -28.20 21.08
C ILE A 130 7.19 -26.74 21.07
N PRO A 131 7.15 -26.05 22.23
CA PRO A 131 6.90 -24.63 22.27
C PRO A 131 7.74 -23.69 21.40
N ALA A 132 9.06 -23.80 21.44
CA ALA A 132 9.90 -22.90 20.68
C ALA A 132 9.69 -23.05 19.15
N ILE A 133 9.42 -24.27 18.68
CA ILE A 133 9.15 -24.54 17.27
C ILE A 133 7.82 -23.90 16.83
N ILE A 134 6.77 -24.03 17.64
CA ILE A 134 5.48 -23.40 17.37
C ILE A 134 5.62 -21.88 17.38
N GLN A 135 6.35 -21.32 18.35
CA GLN A 135 6.63 -19.89 18.42
C GLN A 135 7.37 -19.39 17.16
N LEU A 136 8.39 -20.10 16.71
CA LEU A 136 9.14 -19.76 15.49
C LEU A 136 8.23 -19.80 14.24
N GLY A 137 7.35 -20.78 14.15
CA GLY A 137 6.35 -20.88 13.08
C GLY A 137 5.38 -19.69 13.06
N LEU A 138 4.86 -19.30 14.23
CA LEU A 138 3.97 -18.15 14.38
C LEU A 138 4.65 -16.82 14.02
N LEU A 139 5.90 -16.62 14.45
CA LEU A 139 6.69 -15.43 14.10
C LEU A 139 6.93 -15.33 12.59
N THR A 140 7.24 -16.46 11.94
CA THR A 140 7.43 -16.53 10.49
C THR A 140 6.13 -16.18 9.75
N LEU A 141 5.00 -16.72 10.19
CA LEU A 141 3.70 -16.44 9.59
C LEU A 141 3.30 -14.97 9.77
N LEU A 142 3.58 -14.39 10.95
CA LEU A 142 3.38 -12.97 11.22
C LEU A 142 4.24 -12.09 10.32
N PHE A 143 5.52 -12.43 10.11
CA PHE A 143 6.42 -11.71 9.21
C PHE A 143 5.90 -11.68 7.77
N ILE A 144 5.44 -12.83 7.25
CA ILE A 144 4.81 -12.92 5.93
C ILE A 144 3.57 -12.03 5.85
N THR A 145 2.73 -12.08 6.89
CA THR A 145 1.49 -11.28 6.96
C THR A 145 1.79 -9.78 6.93
N ILE A 146 2.82 -9.34 7.65
CA ILE A 146 3.31 -7.95 7.62
C ILE A 146 3.78 -7.57 6.22
N GLY A 147 4.54 -8.43 5.53
CA GLY A 147 4.97 -8.20 4.15
C GLY A 147 3.79 -8.05 3.19
N VAL A 148 2.76 -8.91 3.30
CA VAL A 148 1.52 -8.82 2.50
C VAL A 148 0.77 -7.50 2.78
N LEU A 149 0.74 -7.09 4.05
CA LEU A 149 0.06 -5.88 4.50
C LEU A 149 0.75 -4.61 3.97
N LEU A 150 2.10 -4.57 3.96
CA LEU A 150 2.88 -3.51 3.30
C LEU A 150 2.69 -3.51 1.78
N TYR A 151 2.73 -4.69 1.14
CA TYR A 151 2.57 -4.83 -0.31
C TYR A 151 1.20 -4.36 -0.79
N LYS A 152 0.12 -4.85 -0.16
CA LYS A 152 -1.26 -4.47 -0.50
C LYS A 152 -1.57 -3.03 -0.11
N GLY A 153 -1.03 -2.54 1.02
CA GLY A 153 -1.22 -1.17 1.49
C GLY A 153 -0.66 -0.11 0.53
N ASN A 154 0.42 -0.42 -0.20
CA ASN A 154 1.09 0.50 -1.12
C ASN A 154 0.68 0.37 -2.59
N ARG A 155 -0.13 -0.62 -2.97
CA ARG A 155 -0.60 -0.72 -4.37
C ARG A 155 -1.52 0.46 -4.69
N LYS A 156 -1.27 1.09 -5.84
CA LYS A 156 -2.23 2.04 -6.43
C LYS A 156 -3.46 1.24 -6.89
N PRO A 157 -4.69 1.75 -6.68
CA PRO A 157 -5.87 1.17 -7.30
C PRO A 157 -5.66 1.24 -8.81
N SER A 158 -5.59 0.06 -9.45
CA SER A 158 -5.53 -0.11 -10.90
C SER A 158 -6.84 0.31 -11.54
#